data_AF-A0AAN9A6F7-F1
#
_entry.id   AF-A0AAN9A6F7-F1
#
_cell.length_a   1.000
_cell.length_b   1.000
_cell.length_c   1.000
_cell.angle_alpha   90.00
_cell.angle_beta   90.00
_cell.angle_gamma   90.00
#
_symmetry.space_group_name_H-M   'P 1'
#
loop_
_entity.id
_entity.type
_entity.pdbx_description
1 polymer ?
#
loop_
_entity_poly.entity_id
_entity_poly.type
_entity_poly.pdbx_seq_one_letter_code
_entity_poly.pdbx_strand_id
1 'polypeptide(L)'
;MSLSLHEGNPGHHLQGSYAIESEDMPFFRRTMEDRNYAYSPSRFPINTAFVEGWGLYSESLGFDLTLYDDPLVRYGHYSMEIFRASRMVVDTGMHALGWTRQQAVDFMVEHTAEGLADIENEVDRYITWPGQSVAYKVGQMKIKELRNTASSTLGGAFDLKEYHDIVMQSVGPLDLLEDEVNAWIAGGGRRRS
;
A
#
# COMPACT_ATOMS: atom_id res chain seq x y z
N MET A 1 -14.36 2.28 8.86
CA MET A 1 -13.16 3.03 9.29
C MET A 1 -11.93 2.69 8.47
N SER A 2 -11.52 1.42 8.32
CA SER A 2 -10.36 1.03 7.49
C SER A 2 -10.41 1.59 6.06
N LEU A 3 -11.49 1.29 5.33
CA LEU A 3 -11.67 1.80 3.96
C LEU A 3 -11.63 3.34 3.86
N SER A 4 -12.14 4.03 4.89
CA SER A 4 -12.12 5.50 4.93
C SER A 4 -10.69 6.06 5.09
N LEU A 5 -9.84 5.39 5.87
CA LEU A 5 -8.42 5.74 5.97
C LEU A 5 -7.67 5.43 4.67
N HIS A 6 -8.04 4.33 4.00
CA HIS A 6 -7.44 3.88 2.75
C HIS A 6 -7.71 4.86 1.60
N GLU A 7 -8.97 5.20 1.37
CA GLU A 7 -9.39 6.02 0.22
C GLU A 7 -9.28 7.52 0.52
N GLY A 8 -9.49 7.91 1.78
CA GLY A 8 -9.57 9.28 2.23
C GLY A 8 -8.27 9.78 2.84
N ASN A 9 -8.38 10.28 4.08
CA ASN A 9 -7.26 10.80 4.84
C ASN A 9 -6.89 9.81 5.96
N PRO A 10 -5.62 9.39 6.09
CA PRO A 10 -4.44 9.90 5.39
C PRO A 10 -4.07 9.13 4.09
N GLY A 11 -4.92 8.25 3.57
CA GLY A 11 -4.65 7.41 2.39
C GLY A 11 -4.63 8.14 1.05
N HIS A 12 -5.31 7.59 0.04
CA HIS A 12 -5.20 8.02 -1.36
C HIS A 12 -5.54 9.49 -1.58
N HIS A 13 -6.55 10.03 -0.88
CA HIS A 13 -6.90 11.44 -1.04
C HIS A 13 -5.76 12.38 -0.62
N LEU A 14 -5.14 12.13 0.54
CA LEU A 14 -3.99 12.91 0.98
C LEU A 14 -2.80 12.71 0.03
N GLN A 15 -2.51 11.47 -0.33
CA GLN A 15 -1.38 11.11 -1.20
C GLN A 15 -1.47 11.80 -2.56
N GLY A 16 -2.64 11.75 -3.19
CA GLY A 16 -2.89 12.42 -4.47
C GLY A 16 -2.88 13.94 -4.36
N SER A 17 -3.47 14.50 -3.30
CA SER A 17 -3.47 15.96 -3.09
C SER A 17 -2.06 16.49 -2.90
N TYR A 18 -1.23 15.80 -2.10
CA TYR A 18 0.17 16.15 -1.90
C TYR A 18 0.96 16.14 -3.21
N ALA A 19 0.80 15.09 -4.03
CA ALA A 19 1.51 14.98 -5.30
C ALA A 19 1.14 16.11 -6.28
N ILE A 20 -0.13 16.52 -6.33
CA ILE A 20 -0.59 17.63 -7.19
C ILE A 20 -0.04 18.98 -6.72
N GLU A 21 0.01 19.21 -5.41
CA GLU A 21 0.49 20.46 -4.80
C GLU A 21 2.04 20.57 -4.76
N SER A 22 2.76 19.49 -5.04
CA SER A 22 4.23 19.48 -5.04
C SER A 22 4.80 20.15 -6.31
N GLU A 23 5.06 21.45 -6.23
CA GLU A 23 5.58 22.26 -7.35
C GLU A 23 6.93 21.75 -7.87
N ASP A 24 7.82 21.33 -6.97
CA ASP A 24 9.18 20.85 -7.27
C ASP A 24 9.23 19.45 -7.87
N MET A 25 8.14 18.68 -7.79
CA MET A 25 8.08 17.32 -8.32
C MET A 25 7.91 17.32 -9.85
N PRO A 26 8.74 16.59 -10.63
CA PRO A 26 8.54 16.48 -12.07
C PRO A 26 7.13 15.98 -12.41
N PHE A 27 6.50 16.57 -13.44
CA PHE A 27 5.10 16.28 -13.80
C PHE A 27 4.79 14.79 -13.94
N PHE A 28 5.70 14.01 -14.54
CA PHE A 28 5.50 12.57 -14.73
C PHE A 28 5.46 11.76 -13.42
N ARG A 29 5.99 12.29 -12.30
CA ARG A 29 5.90 11.68 -10.96
C ARG A 29 4.64 12.13 -10.21
N ARG A 30 4.09 13.31 -10.53
CA ARG A 30 2.84 13.80 -9.92
C ARG A 30 1.62 12.98 -10.33
N THR A 31 1.63 12.44 -11.56
CA THR A 31 0.57 11.57 -12.07
C THR A 31 0.77 10.14 -11.57
N MET A 32 0.16 9.80 -10.45
CA MET A 32 0.31 8.50 -9.78
C MET A 32 -0.25 7.31 -10.59
N GLU A 33 -1.18 7.57 -11.50
CA GLU A 33 -1.87 6.58 -12.33
C GLU A 33 -2.10 7.14 -13.73
N ASP A 34 -1.70 6.41 -14.78
CA ASP A 34 -2.20 6.64 -16.13
C ASP A 34 -3.47 5.80 -16.33
N ARG A 35 -4.64 6.45 -16.24
CA ARG A 35 -5.94 5.78 -16.32
C ARG A 35 -6.32 5.27 -17.71
N ASN A 36 -5.46 5.42 -18.71
CA ASN A 36 -5.76 4.93 -20.04
C ASN A 36 -5.37 3.46 -20.22
N TYR A 37 -6.06 2.59 -19.48
CA TYR A 37 -5.91 1.13 -19.50
C TYR A 37 -6.09 0.51 -20.90
N ALA A 38 -6.69 1.24 -21.85
CA ALA A 38 -6.90 0.78 -23.22
C ALA A 38 -5.64 0.83 -24.10
N TYR A 39 -4.59 1.56 -23.71
CA TYR A 39 -3.31 1.55 -24.40
C TYR A 39 -2.35 0.58 -23.71
N SER A 40 -2.00 -0.50 -24.41
CA SER A 40 -0.92 -1.41 -24.00
C SER A 40 0.29 -1.23 -24.94
N PRO A 41 1.50 -0.97 -24.41
CA PRO A 41 1.79 -0.78 -22.98
C PRO A 41 1.27 0.56 -22.45
N SER A 42 0.82 0.58 -21.19
CA SER A 42 0.50 1.81 -20.47
C SER A 42 1.71 2.76 -20.53
N ARG A 43 1.49 4.07 -20.69
CA ARG A 43 2.61 5.00 -20.94
C ARG A 43 3.50 5.18 -19.71
N PHE A 44 2.99 4.85 -18.52
CA PHE A 44 3.74 4.85 -17.27
C PHE A 44 3.34 3.63 -16.42
N PRO A 45 4.30 2.98 -15.72
CA PRO A 45 3.96 1.92 -14.79
C PRO A 45 3.14 2.50 -13.64
N ILE A 46 1.99 1.89 -13.37
CA ILE A 46 1.27 2.14 -12.12
C ILE A 46 2.18 1.63 -11.00
N ASN A 47 2.64 2.52 -10.13
CA ASN A 47 3.45 2.13 -8.97
C ASN A 47 2.55 1.50 -7.89
N THR A 48 1.81 0.44 -8.22
CA THR A 48 0.78 -0.17 -7.37
C THR A 48 1.31 -0.44 -5.97
N ALA A 49 2.54 -0.95 -5.85
CA ALA A 49 3.12 -1.21 -4.54
C ALA A 49 3.29 0.06 -3.70
N PHE A 50 3.72 1.17 -4.29
CA PHE A 50 3.83 2.45 -3.59
C PHE A 50 2.46 3.04 -3.24
N VAL A 51 1.55 3.08 -4.22
CA VAL A 51 0.22 3.69 -4.05
C VAL A 51 -0.63 2.91 -3.05
N GLU A 52 -0.79 1.62 -3.31
CA GLU A 52 -1.63 0.75 -2.48
C GLU A 52 -0.96 0.38 -1.16
N GLY A 53 0.37 0.32 -1.15
CA GLY A 53 1.14 0.17 0.08
C GLY A 53 0.90 1.33 1.04
N TRP A 54 0.84 2.56 0.52
CA TRP A 54 0.47 3.73 1.32
C TRP A 54 -0.96 3.67 1.84
N GLY A 55 -1.92 3.25 1.00
CA GLY A 55 -3.30 3.03 1.41
C GLY A 55 -3.41 2.05 2.58
N LEU A 56 -2.81 0.87 2.45
CA LEU A 56 -2.79 -0.13 3.52
C LEU A 56 -1.97 0.32 4.75
N TYR A 57 -0.90 1.10 4.56
CA TYR A 57 -0.14 1.66 5.67
C TYR A 57 -1.00 2.66 6.46
N SER A 58 -1.76 3.49 5.76
CA SER A 58 -2.68 4.47 6.33
C SER A 58 -3.79 3.81 7.16
N GLU A 59 -4.30 2.65 6.74
CA GLU A 59 -5.21 1.85 7.56
C GLU A 59 -4.59 1.49 8.91
N SER A 60 -3.31 1.09 8.93
CA SER A 60 -2.63 0.74 10.19
C SER A 60 -2.46 1.92 11.16
N LEU A 61 -2.49 3.16 10.66
CA LEU A 61 -2.47 4.36 11.51
C LEU A 61 -3.75 4.55 12.31
N GLY A 62 -4.83 3.81 12.01
CA GLY A 62 -6.06 3.84 12.81
C GLY A 62 -5.83 3.46 14.27
N PHE A 63 -4.82 2.64 14.60
CA PHE A 63 -4.41 2.38 15.97
C PHE A 63 -3.77 3.60 16.63
N ASP A 64 -2.83 4.25 15.93
CA ASP A 64 -2.16 5.48 16.40
C ASP A 64 -3.17 6.63 16.61
N LEU A 65 -4.27 6.62 15.85
CA LEU A 65 -5.36 7.60 15.91
C LEU A 65 -6.53 7.19 16.81
N THR A 66 -6.43 6.10 17.57
CA THR A 66 -7.49 5.57 18.47
C THR A 66 -8.83 5.24 17.77
N LEU A 67 -8.81 5.05 16.45
CA LEU A 67 -10.01 4.79 15.64
C LEU A 67 -10.50 3.33 15.76
N TYR A 68 -9.67 2.45 16.32
CA TYR A 68 -9.94 1.01 16.45
C TYR A 68 -10.09 0.57 17.91
N ASP A 69 -10.45 1.48 18.82
CA ASP A 69 -10.69 1.13 20.23
C ASP A 69 -11.95 0.28 20.40
N ASP A 70 -12.97 0.53 19.59
CA ASP A 70 -14.16 -0.32 19.52
C ASP A 70 -13.82 -1.70 18.91
N PRO A 71 -14.11 -2.82 19.60
CA PRO A 71 -13.78 -4.16 19.12
C PRO A 71 -14.41 -4.55 17.78
N LEU A 72 -15.63 -4.08 17.46
CA LEU A 72 -16.29 -4.37 16.18
C LEU A 72 -15.63 -3.60 15.05
N VAL A 73 -15.24 -2.35 15.30
CA VAL A 73 -14.48 -1.56 14.31
C VAL A 73 -13.10 -2.19 14.07
N ARG A 74 -12.44 -2.64 15.13
CA ARG A 74 -11.16 -3.35 15.06
C ARG A 74 -11.27 -4.69 14.32
N TYR A 75 -12.35 -5.44 14.55
CA TYR A 75 -12.65 -6.65 13.79
C TYR A 75 -12.76 -6.35 12.30
N GLY A 76 -13.47 -5.28 11.92
CA GLY A 76 -13.57 -4.85 10.53
C GLY A 76 -12.20 -4.50 9.91
N HIS A 77 -11.31 -3.85 10.66
CA HIS A 77 -9.93 -3.62 10.21
C HIS A 77 -9.19 -4.94 9.95
N TYR A 78 -9.22 -5.89 10.91
CA TYR A 78 -8.55 -7.18 10.72
C TYR A 78 -9.16 -8.03 9.61
N SER A 79 -10.47 -7.93 9.37
CA SER A 79 -11.13 -8.57 8.23
C SER A 79 -10.59 -8.07 6.89
N MET A 80 -10.37 -6.75 6.76
CA MET A 80 -9.78 -6.17 5.56
C MET A 80 -8.29 -6.55 5.42
N GLU A 81 -7.55 -6.53 6.53
CA GLU A 81 -6.13 -6.88 6.56
C GLU A 81 -5.90 -8.36 6.16
N ILE A 82 -6.71 -9.30 6.66
CA ILE A 82 -6.60 -10.72 6.29
C ILE A 82 -6.97 -10.95 4.83
N PHE A 83 -7.99 -10.25 4.32
CA PHE A 83 -8.35 -10.31 2.90
C PHE A 83 -7.19 -9.85 2.00
N ARG A 84 -6.52 -8.74 2.34
CA ARG A 84 -5.35 -8.26 1.59
C ARG A 84 -4.12 -9.17 1.76
N ALA A 85 -3.95 -9.83 2.91
CA ALA A 85 -2.92 -10.84 3.08
C ALA A 85 -3.18 -12.11 2.23
N SER A 86 -4.44 -12.57 2.17
CA SER A 86 -4.86 -13.71 1.36
C SER A 86 -4.55 -13.54 -0.13
N ARG A 87 -4.60 -12.30 -0.65
CA ARG A 87 -4.15 -11.97 -2.02
C ARG A 87 -2.74 -12.44 -2.32
N MET A 88 -1.80 -12.27 -1.39
CA MET A 88 -0.43 -12.74 -1.58
C MET A 88 -0.37 -14.26 -1.76
N VAL A 89 -1.20 -14.99 -1.02
CA VAL A 89 -1.25 -16.46 -1.08
C VAL A 89 -1.90 -16.92 -2.37
N VAL A 90 -3.06 -16.40 -2.73
CA VAL A 90 -3.80 -16.89 -3.91
C VAL A 90 -3.16 -16.50 -5.23
N ASP A 91 -2.58 -15.31 -5.34
CA ASP A 91 -1.92 -14.84 -6.56
C ASP A 91 -0.65 -15.65 -6.84
N THR A 92 0.22 -15.81 -5.83
CA THR A 92 1.41 -16.68 -5.96
C THR A 92 1.03 -18.16 -6.07
N GLY A 93 -0.03 -18.58 -5.39
CA GLY A 93 -0.63 -19.90 -5.53
C GLY A 93 -0.94 -20.23 -6.98
N MET A 94 -1.71 -19.36 -7.65
CA MET A 94 -2.09 -19.56 -9.05
C MET A 94 -0.90 -19.41 -10.00
N HIS A 95 -0.10 -18.36 -9.85
CA HIS A 95 0.87 -17.94 -10.88
C HIS A 95 2.28 -18.52 -10.70
N ALA A 96 2.60 -19.06 -9.53
CA ALA A 96 3.91 -19.66 -9.25
C ALA A 96 3.83 -21.11 -8.74
N LEU A 97 2.73 -21.48 -8.05
CA LEU A 97 2.58 -22.81 -7.42
C LEU A 97 1.58 -23.72 -8.14
N GLY A 98 0.99 -23.27 -9.25
CA GLY A 98 0.10 -24.08 -10.09
C GLY A 98 -1.28 -24.34 -9.49
N TRP A 99 -1.76 -23.50 -8.56
CA TRP A 99 -3.13 -23.61 -8.06
C TRP A 99 -4.14 -23.35 -9.18
N THR A 100 -5.22 -24.13 -9.16
CA THR A 100 -6.41 -23.88 -9.97
C THR A 100 -7.20 -22.69 -9.42
N ARG A 101 -8.06 -22.08 -10.26
CA ARG A 101 -9.04 -21.06 -9.83
C ARG A 101 -9.83 -21.52 -8.60
N GLN A 102 -10.31 -22.76 -8.60
CA GLN A 102 -11.14 -23.27 -7.50
C GLN A 102 -10.35 -23.34 -6.18
N GLN A 103 -9.09 -23.77 -6.20
CA GLN A 103 -8.24 -23.77 -5.00
C GLN A 103 -8.05 -22.35 -4.44
N ALA A 104 -7.91 -21.34 -5.29
CA ALA A 104 -7.84 -19.95 -4.86
C ALA A 104 -9.16 -19.45 -4.23
N VAL A 105 -10.31 -19.80 -4.83
CA VAL A 105 -11.64 -19.47 -4.29
C VAL A 105 -11.84 -20.15 -2.93
N ASP A 106 -11.60 -21.45 -2.84
CA ASP A 106 -11.77 -22.24 -1.62
C ASP A 106 -10.90 -21.69 -0.48
N PHE A 107 -9.65 -21.33 -0.78
CA PHE A 107 -8.76 -20.70 0.18
C PHE A 107 -9.32 -19.38 0.72
N MET A 108 -9.79 -18.49 -0.17
CA MET A 108 -10.35 -17.20 0.26
C MET A 108 -11.63 -17.37 1.08
N VAL A 109 -12.50 -18.32 0.72
CA VAL A 109 -13.73 -18.63 1.49
C VAL A 109 -13.41 -19.12 2.90
N GLU A 110 -12.36 -19.92 3.06
CA GLU A 110 -11.95 -20.45 4.37
C GLU A 110 -11.27 -19.39 5.25
N HIS A 111 -10.55 -18.42 4.66
CA HIS A 111 -9.66 -17.52 5.40
C HIS A 111 -10.14 -16.07 5.50
N THR A 112 -11.25 -15.72 4.85
CA THR A 112 -11.76 -14.33 4.81
C THR A 112 -13.24 -14.30 5.14
N ALA A 113 -13.76 -13.11 5.48
CA ALA A 113 -15.17 -12.90 5.78
C ALA A 113 -15.98 -12.39 4.56
N GLU A 114 -15.40 -12.43 3.36
CA GLU A 114 -16.02 -11.91 2.15
C GLU A 114 -17.08 -12.86 1.58
N GLY A 115 -18.03 -12.31 0.82
CA GLY A 115 -19.04 -13.10 0.13
C GLY A 115 -18.46 -13.90 -1.03
N LEU A 116 -19.02 -15.09 -1.30
CA LEU A 116 -18.56 -15.97 -2.37
C LEU A 116 -18.49 -15.25 -3.74
N ALA A 117 -19.52 -14.48 -4.08
CA ALA A 117 -19.55 -13.75 -5.36
C ALA A 117 -18.41 -12.73 -5.48
N ASP A 118 -18.08 -12.02 -4.39
CA ASP A 118 -16.99 -11.04 -4.36
C ASP A 118 -15.63 -11.75 -4.46
N ILE A 119 -15.48 -12.88 -3.75
CA ILE A 119 -14.29 -13.75 -3.84
C ILE A 119 -14.08 -14.24 -5.27
N GLU A 120 -15.12 -14.75 -5.93
CA GLU A 120 -15.02 -15.25 -7.30
C GLU A 120 -14.60 -14.14 -8.28
N ASN A 121 -15.22 -12.96 -8.19
CA ASN A 121 -14.86 -11.80 -8.99
C ASN A 121 -13.41 -11.37 -8.78
N GLU A 122 -12.95 -11.38 -7.53
CA GLU A 122 -11.58 -11.03 -7.18
C GLU A 122 -10.56 -12.06 -7.69
N VAL A 123 -10.84 -13.37 -7.55
CA VAL A 123 -9.97 -14.42 -8.12
C VAL A 123 -9.89 -14.29 -9.65
N ASP A 124 -11.01 -14.04 -10.33
CA ASP A 124 -11.02 -13.82 -11.77
C ASP A 124 -10.19 -12.59 -12.18
N ARG A 125 -10.23 -11.53 -11.37
CA ARG A 125 -9.33 -10.37 -11.55
C ARG A 125 -7.86 -10.76 -11.39
N TYR A 126 -7.50 -11.54 -10.37
CA TYR A 126 -6.10 -11.94 -10.14
C TYR A 126 -5.56 -12.82 -11.28
N ILE A 127 -6.41 -13.63 -11.92
CA ILE A 127 -6.04 -14.41 -13.12
C ILE A 127 -5.66 -13.49 -14.28
N THR A 128 -6.39 -12.38 -14.47
CA THR A 128 -6.16 -11.46 -15.60
C THR A 128 -5.07 -10.43 -15.34
N TRP A 129 -4.69 -10.20 -14.07
CA TRP A 129 -3.66 -9.23 -13.69
C TRP A 129 -2.65 -9.78 -12.66
N PRO A 130 -1.74 -10.68 -13.09
CA PRO A 130 -0.80 -11.36 -12.20
C PRO A 130 0.08 -10.37 -11.43
N GLY A 131 0.26 -10.58 -10.12
CA GLY A 131 1.15 -9.81 -9.25
C GLY A 131 0.62 -8.46 -8.78
N GLN A 132 -0.45 -7.91 -9.39
CA GLN A 132 -1.03 -6.63 -8.95
C GLN A 132 -1.58 -6.73 -7.53
N SER A 133 -2.22 -7.85 -7.19
CA SER A 133 -2.83 -8.08 -5.88
C SER A 133 -1.78 -8.24 -4.76
N VAL A 134 -0.61 -8.80 -5.09
CA VAL A 134 0.55 -8.96 -4.20
C VAL A 134 1.16 -7.62 -3.83
N ALA A 135 1.17 -6.67 -4.77
CA ALA A 135 1.83 -5.37 -4.63
C ALA A 135 1.34 -4.57 -3.41
N TYR A 136 0.06 -4.67 -3.05
CA TYR A 136 -0.55 -3.99 -1.90
C TYR A 136 0.23 -4.26 -0.60
N LYS A 137 0.37 -5.54 -0.25
CA LYS A 137 1.01 -5.95 1.01
C LYS A 137 2.52 -5.82 0.94
N VAL A 138 3.15 -6.07 -0.22
CA VAL A 138 4.59 -5.81 -0.41
C VAL A 138 4.92 -4.34 -0.12
N GLY A 139 4.12 -3.43 -0.68
CA GLY A 139 4.23 -1.99 -0.42
C GLY A 139 4.05 -1.62 1.03
N GLN A 140 2.97 -2.09 1.66
CA GLN A 140 2.69 -1.83 3.07
C GLN A 140 3.82 -2.33 3.98
N MET A 141 4.31 -3.55 3.73
CA MET A 141 5.39 -4.14 4.51
C MET A 141 6.68 -3.32 4.38
N LYS A 142 7.06 -2.91 3.16
CA LYS A 142 8.23 -2.06 2.94
C LYS A 142 8.10 -0.70 3.63
N ILE A 143 6.95 -0.03 3.54
CA ILE A 143 6.73 1.25 4.25
C ILE A 143 6.79 1.06 5.78
N LYS A 144 6.28 -0.04 6.32
CA LYS A 144 6.38 -0.32 7.77
C LYS A 144 7.82 -0.65 8.19
N GLU A 145 8.53 -1.43 7.37
CA GLU A 145 9.96 -1.75 7.55
C GLU A 145 10.82 -0.49 7.60
N LEU A 146 10.63 0.43 6.65
CA LEU A 146 11.36 1.69 6.58
C LEU A 146 11.04 2.60 7.77
N ARG A 147 9.77 2.71 8.19
CA ARG A 147 9.39 3.44 9.42
C ARG A 147 10.11 2.88 10.64
N ASN A 148 10.13 1.55 10.80
CA ASN A 148 10.77 0.90 11.94
C ASN A 148 12.28 1.10 11.93
N THR A 149 12.91 1.02 10.76
CA THR A 149 14.34 1.25 10.56
C THR A 149 14.70 2.70 10.90
N ALA A 150 13.93 3.66 10.41
CA ALA A 150 14.12 5.07 10.71
C ALA A 150 13.95 5.37 12.20
N SER A 151 12.86 4.89 12.81
CA SER A 151 12.56 5.11 14.23
C SER A 151 13.62 4.52 15.15
N SER A 152 14.10 3.31 14.85
CA SER A 152 15.17 2.67 15.63
C SER A 152 16.53 3.35 15.45
N THR A 153 16.85 3.81 14.24
CA THR A 153 18.15 4.45 13.93
C THR A 153 18.24 5.87 14.47
N LEU A 154 17.19 6.67 14.31
CA LEU A 154 17.18 8.09 14.69
C LEU A 154 16.80 8.30 16.17
N GLY A 155 16.13 7.34 16.80
CA GLY A 155 15.75 7.41 18.21
C GLY A 155 14.94 8.68 18.51
N GLY A 156 15.41 9.50 19.46
CA GLY A 156 14.76 10.76 19.82
C GLY A 156 14.77 11.84 18.74
N ALA A 157 15.54 11.66 17.66
CA ALA A 157 15.51 12.53 16.48
C ALA A 157 14.50 12.07 15.43
N PHE A 158 13.83 10.93 15.61
CA PHE A 158 12.80 10.47 14.69
C PHE A 158 11.55 11.34 14.80
N ASP A 159 11.15 11.94 13.67
CA ASP A 159 9.88 12.63 13.52
C ASP A 159 9.00 11.88 12.50
N LEU A 160 7.80 11.48 12.94
CA LEU A 160 6.86 10.73 12.11
C LEU A 160 6.33 11.56 10.93
N LYS A 161 6.14 12.87 11.14
CA LYS A 161 5.69 13.79 10.10
C LYS A 161 6.77 13.95 9.04
N GLU A 162 8.04 14.11 9.44
CA GLU A 162 9.14 14.14 8.47
C GLU A 162 9.23 12.82 7.68
N TYR A 163 9.07 11.68 8.35
CA TYR A 163 9.03 10.39 7.66
C TYR A 163 7.90 10.33 6.62
N HIS A 164 6.68 10.76 6.97
CA HIS A 164 5.55 10.81 6.03
C HIS A 164 5.81 11.77 4.87
N ASP A 165 6.42 12.93 5.11
CA ASP A 165 6.79 13.88 4.05
C ASP A 165 7.79 13.26 3.06
N ILE A 166 8.78 12.51 3.53
CA ILE A 166 9.73 11.79 2.66
C ILE A 166 9.01 10.72 1.84
N VAL A 167 8.12 9.93 2.46
CA VAL A 167 7.33 8.92 1.74
C VAL A 167 6.51 9.57 0.63
N MET A 168 5.83 10.69 0.92
CA MET A 168 4.98 11.40 -0.04
C MET A 168 5.74 12.01 -1.22
N GLN A 169 6.98 12.49 -0.99
CA GLN A 169 7.85 13.02 -2.06
C GLN A 169 8.48 11.90 -2.92
N SER A 170 8.45 10.66 -2.43
CA SER A 170 9.11 9.52 -3.06
C SER A 170 8.25 8.77 -4.07
N VAL A 171 7.30 9.44 -4.73
CA VAL A 171 6.38 8.81 -5.71
C VAL A 171 7.16 8.06 -6.78
N GLY A 172 7.04 6.73 -6.82
CA GLY A 172 7.82 5.88 -7.72
C GLY A 172 7.94 4.42 -7.23
N PRO A 173 8.94 3.68 -7.74
CA PRO A 173 9.26 2.34 -7.27
C PRO A 173 9.65 2.31 -5.78
N LEU A 174 9.48 1.16 -5.12
CA LEU A 174 9.84 1.01 -3.70
C LEU A 174 11.34 1.19 -3.43
N ASP A 175 12.21 0.84 -4.38
CA ASP A 175 13.66 1.03 -4.23
C ASP A 175 14.02 2.52 -4.13
N LEU A 176 13.34 3.38 -4.89
CA LEU A 176 13.51 4.83 -4.78
C LEU A 176 13.06 5.34 -3.41
N LEU A 177 11.92 4.86 -2.92
CA LEU A 177 11.45 5.19 -1.57
C LEU A 177 12.48 4.79 -0.50
N GLU A 178 13.05 3.59 -0.63
CA GLU A 178 14.08 3.09 0.29
C GLU A 178 15.34 3.97 0.25
N ASP A 179 15.81 4.35 -0.94
CA ASP A 179 16.94 5.26 -1.11
C ASP A 179 16.71 6.64 -0.45
N GLU A 180 15.54 7.23 -0.66
CA GLU A 180 15.19 8.55 -0.10
C GLU A 180 15.08 8.51 1.44
N VAL A 181 14.46 7.46 2.00
CA VAL A 181 14.40 7.26 3.46
C VAL A 181 15.80 7.05 4.04
N ASN A 182 16.63 6.22 3.40
CA ASN A 182 18.00 5.98 3.84
C ASN A 182 18.85 7.25 3.79
N ALA A 183 18.68 8.07 2.76
CA ALA A 183 19.36 9.36 2.64
C ALA A 183 18.94 10.35 3.74
N TRP A 184 17.65 10.39 4.10
CA TRP A 184 17.15 11.20 5.22
C TRP A 184 17.68 10.71 6.58
N ILE A 185 17.70 9.39 6.81
CA ILE A 185 18.30 8.80 8.01
C ILE A 185 19.79 9.17 8.10
N ALA A 186 20.55 9.04 7.01
CA ALA A 186 21.96 9.42 6.96
C ALA A 186 22.20 10.92 7.20
N GLY A 187 21.22 11.76 6.86
CA GLY A 187 21.19 13.20 7.16
C GLY A 187 20.87 13.54 8.62
N GLY A 188 20.65 12.53 9.47
CA GLY A 188 20.33 12.72 10.89
C GLY A 188 18.86 13.06 11.14
N GLY A 189 17.97 12.66 10.25
CA GLY A 189 16.52 12.84 10.44
C GLY A 189 16.08 14.28 10.32
N ARG A 190 16.76 15.08 9.49
CA ARG A 190 16.38 16.46 9.18
C ARG A 190 16.19 16.60 7.68
N ARG A 191 15.14 17.30 7.28
CA ARG A 191 14.93 17.68 5.89
C ARG A 191 16.12 18.47 5.33
N ARG A 192 16.52 18.18 4.09
CA ARG A 192 17.39 19.08 3.32
C ARG A 192 16.53 20.29 2.92
N SER A 193 16.90 21.47 3.43
CA SER A 193 16.29 22.76 3.07
C SER A 193 16.50 23.09 1.60
#